data_AF-A0A0K2Y2B6-F1
#
_entry.id   AF-A0A0K2Y2B6-F1
#
_cell.length_a   1.000
_cell.length_b   1.000
_cell.length_c   1.000
_cell.angle_alpha   90.00
_cell.angle_beta   90.00
_cell.angle_gamma   90.00
#
_symmetry.space_group_name_H-M   'P 1'
#
loop_
_entity.id
_entity.type
_entity.pdbx_description
1 polymer ?
#
loop_
_entity_poly.entity_id
_entity_poly.type
_entity_poly.pdbx_seq_one_letter_code
_entity_poly.pdbx_strand_id
1 'polypeptide(L)' 'MPFLLAKLEKDLFEREECARLVLLAMFARKAIFLYRPLGTAKSMIARKVSLPLAHLKISFSALLHRFST' A
#
# COMPACT_ATOMS: atom_id res chain seq x y z
N MET A 1 0.89 4.14 -18.32
CA MET A 1 1.07 3.72 -16.91
C MET A 1 2.10 4.51 -16.06
N PRO A 2 2.84 5.55 -16.52
CA PRO A 2 3.75 6.28 -15.62
C PRO A 2 3.02 7.28 -14.69
N PHE A 3 1.85 7.77 -15.09
CA PHE A 3 1.07 8.75 -14.32
C PHE A 3 0.59 8.22 -12.96
N LEU A 4 0.23 6.94 -12.88
CA LEU A 4 -0.25 6.34 -11.64
C LEU A 4 0.88 6.23 -10.60
N LEU A 5 2.06 5.78 -11.07
CA LEU A 5 3.28 5.69 -10.25
C LEU A 5 3.74 7.06 -9.77
N ALA A 6 3.81 8.06 -10.66
CA ALA A 6 4.17 9.42 -10.29
C ALA A 6 3.22 10.00 -9.22
N LYS A 7 1.91 9.69 -9.30
CA LYS A 7 0.92 10.12 -8.32
C LYS A 7 1.00 9.37 -6.98
N LEU A 8 1.45 8.11 -7.02
CA LEU A 8 1.68 7.26 -5.85
C LEU A 8 2.98 7.60 -5.12
N GLU A 9 4.03 7.90 -5.87
CA GLU A 9 5.39 8.24 -5.40
C GLU A 9 5.46 9.69 -4.87
N LYS A 10 4.51 10.55 -5.24
CA LYS A 10 4.37 11.89 -4.67
C LYS A 10 4.24 11.80 -3.15
N ASP A 11 5.14 12.47 -2.42
CA ASP A 11 5.28 12.46 -0.95
C ASP A 11 5.74 11.11 -0.33
N LEU A 12 6.35 10.22 -1.12
CA LEU A 12 6.97 8.96 -0.66
C LEU A 12 8.51 9.01 -0.83
N PHE A 13 9.18 9.91 -0.10
CA PHE A 13 10.64 9.94 -0.09
C PHE A 13 11.22 8.60 0.39
N GLU A 14 12.20 8.06 -0.34
CA GLU A 14 12.91 6.79 -0.07
C GLU A 14 12.03 5.52 -0.05
N ARG A 15 10.81 5.57 -0.59
CA ARG A 15 9.84 4.46 -0.53
C ARG A 15 9.18 4.11 -1.86
N GLU A 16 9.75 4.61 -2.96
CA GLU A 16 9.28 4.42 -4.34
C GLU A 16 9.26 2.94 -4.73
N GLU A 17 10.32 2.20 -4.41
CA GLU A 17 10.44 0.78 -4.73
C GLU A 17 9.40 -0.07 -3.99
N CYS A 18 9.13 0.24 -2.72
CA CYS A 18 8.04 -0.41 -1.97
C CYS A 18 6.68 -0.14 -2.63
N ALA A 19 6.42 1.09 -3.08
CA ALA A 19 5.17 1.42 -3.76
C ALA A 19 5.00 0.65 -5.07
N ARG A 20 6.08 0.53 -5.87
CA ARG A 20 6.10 -0.27 -7.10
C ARG A 20 5.83 -1.74 -6.85
N LEU A 21 6.47 -2.35 -5.85
CA LEU A 21 6.27 -3.76 -5.50
C LEU A 21 4.85 -4.04 -4.99
N VAL A 22 4.29 -3.16 -4.17
CA VAL A 22 2.90 -3.29 -3.70
C VAL A 22 1.92 -3.16 -4.87
N LEU A 23 2.16 -2.23 -5.79
CA LEU A 23 1.35 -2.06 -6.99
C LEU A 23 1.43 -3.31 -7.90
N LEU A 24 2.64 -3.85 -8.10
CA LEU A 24 2.85 -5.08 -8.86
C LEU A 24 2.13 -6.28 -8.24
N ALA A 25 2.26 -6.47 -6.92
CA ALA A 25 1.59 -7.55 -6.20
C ALA A 25 0.07 -7.45 -6.31
N MET A 26 -0.47 -6.24 -6.22
CA MET A 26 -1.90 -5.97 -6.40
C MET A 26 -2.39 -6.34 -7.81
N PHE A 27 -1.67 -5.95 -8.86
CA PHE A 27 -2.02 -6.34 -10.24
C PHE A 27 -1.86 -7.85 -10.49
N ALA A 28 -0.84 -8.46 -9.87
CA ALA A 28 -0.63 -9.91 -9.91
C ALA A 28 -1.61 -10.70 -9.03
N ARG A 29 -2.50 -10.02 -8.29
CA ARG A 29 -3.42 -10.61 -7.28
C ARG A 29 -2.69 -11.48 -6.26
N LYS A 30 -1.46 -11.10 -5.90
CA LYS A 30 -0.65 -11.77 -4.88
C LYS A 30 -0.65 -10.94 -3.60
N ALA A 31 -0.64 -11.62 -2.45
CA ALA A 31 -0.45 -10.97 -1.16
C ALA A 31 1.01 -10.50 -1.02
N ILE A 32 1.21 -9.35 -0.37
CA ILE A 32 2.54 -8.80 -0.07
C ILE A 32 2.65 -8.46 1.42
N PHE A 33 3.79 -8.77 2.02
CA PHE A 33 4.08 -8.48 3.42
C PHE A 33 5.08 -7.32 3.52
N LEU A 34 4.71 -6.26 4.24
CA LEU A 34 5.55 -5.09 4.46
C LEU A 34 6.21 -5.17 5.84
N TYR A 35 7.45 -5.66 5.89
CA TYR A 35 8.25 -5.69 7.11
C TYR A 35 9.07 -4.41 7.27
N ARG A 36 8.91 -3.72 8.40
CA ARG A 36 9.59 -2.45 8.78
C ARG A 36 9.17 -2.03 10.21
N PRO A 37 9.90 -1.13 10.88
CA PRO A 37 9.49 -0.54 12.16
C PRO A 37 8.16 0.23 12.10
N LEU A 38 7.52 0.44 13.27
CA LEU A 38 6.35 1.32 13.41
C LEU A 38 6.70 2.76 12.95
N GLY A 39 5.74 3.47 12.37
CA GLY A 39 5.94 4.85 11.86
C GLY A 39 6.55 4.97 10.47
N THR A 40 6.95 3.88 9.82
CA THR A 40 7.58 3.88 8.48
C THR A 40 6.62 3.96 7.29
N ALA A 41 5.46 4.59 7.47
CA ALA A 41 4.44 4.84 6.43
C ALA A 41 3.78 3.60 5.78
N LYS A 42 3.92 2.38 6.33
CA LYS A 42 3.32 1.16 5.75
C LYS A 42 1.81 1.28 5.46
N SER A 43 1.04 1.75 6.43
CA SER A 43 -0.40 1.93 6.31
C SER A 43 -0.75 3.02 5.30
N MET A 44 0.12 4.05 5.19
CA MET A 44 -0.03 5.11 4.20
C MET A 44 0.19 4.59 2.78
N ILE A 45 1.18 3.71 2.56
CA ILE A 45 1.41 3.05 1.27
C ILE A 45 0.19 2.20 0.90
N ALA A 46 -0.30 1.37 1.81
CA ALA A 46 -1.48 0.52 1.57
C ALA A 46 -2.70 1.36 1.19
N ARG A 47 -2.96 2.47 1.91
CA ARG A 47 -4.06 3.40 1.60
C ARG A 47 -3.84 4.09 0.25
N LYS A 48 -2.64 4.60 -0.04
CA LYS A 48 -2.33 5.28 -1.30
C LYS A 48 -2.51 4.37 -2.51
N VAL A 49 -2.08 3.11 -2.43
CA VAL A 49 -2.27 2.13 -3.51
C VAL A 49 -3.76 1.80 -3.70
N SER A 50 -4.55 1.85 -2.62
CA SER A 50 -5.99 1.63 -2.70
C SER A 50 -6.80 2.83 -3.22
N LEU A 51 -6.27 4.07 -3.16
CA LEU A 51 -6.96 5.29 -3.64
C LEU A 51 -7.42 5.23 -5.11
N PRO A 52 -6.55 4.87 -6.10
CA PRO A 52 -7.01 4.73 -7.48
C PRO A 52 -8.02 3.60 -7.68
N LEU A 53 -8.15 2.67 -6.71
CA LEU A 53 -9.11 1.58 -6.71
C LEU A 53 -10.25 1.81 -5.70
N ALA A 54 -10.39 3.02 -5.14
CA ALA A 54 -11.38 3.32 -4.09
C ALA A 54 -12.82 3.06 -4.55
N HIS A 55 -13.10 3.21 -5.85
CA HIS A 55 -14.40 2.88 -6.44
C HIS A 55 -14.79 1.40 -6.25
N LEU A 56 -13.80 0.51 -6.11
CA LEU A 56 -14.02 -0.93 -5.94
C LEU A 56 -14.19 -1.34 -4.46
N LYS A 57 -14.07 -0.41 -3.49
CA LYS A 57 -14.17 -0.67 -2.03
C LYS A 57 -13.31 -1.84 -1.51
N ILE A 58 -12.11 -2.03 -2.06
CA ILE A 58 -11.23 -3.17 -1.73
C ILE A 58 -10.28 -2.87 -0.55
N SER A 59 -10.32 -1.65 0.01
CA SER A 59 -9.41 -1.26 1.09
C SER A 59 -9.94 -1.70 2.46
N PHE A 60 -9.28 -2.69 3.07
CA PHE A 60 -9.48 -3.08 4.46
C PHE A 60 -8.24 -2.75 5.28
N SER A 61 -8.42 -2.16 6.46
CA SER A 61 -7.34 -1.81 7.37
C SER A 61 -7.75 -2.23 8.77
N ALA A 62 -7.07 -3.24 9.32
CA ALA A 62 -7.23 -3.66 10.70
C ALA A 62 -5.88 -3.64 11.42
N LEU A 63 -5.90 -3.18 12.66
CA LEU A 63 -4.78 -3.37 13.58
C LEU A 63 -5.10 -4.59 14.42
N LEU A 64 -4.34 -5.66 14.20
CA LEU A 64 -4.52 -6.91 14.94
C LEU A 64 -4.00 -6.74 16.36
N HIS A 65 -4.86 -7.01 17.33
CA HIS A 65 -4.50 -7.14 18.74
C HIS A 65 -4.61 -8.61 19.15
N ARG A 66 -4.02 -8.98 20.30
CA ARG A 66 -4.09 -10.35 20.84
C ARG A 66 -5.52 -10.88 21.03
N PHE A 67 -6.51 -9.99 21.09
CA PHE A 67 -7.93 -10.31 21.29
C PHE A 67 -8.78 -10.01 20.04
N SER A 68 -8.17 -9.76 18.89
CA SER A 68 -8.93 -9.69 17.63
C SER A 68 -9.43 -11.09 17.27
N THR A 69 -10.76 -11.25 17.23
CA THR A 69 -11.49 -12.44 16.77
C THR A 69 -11.87 -12.34 15.31
#